data_AF-A0A844MTZ9-F1
#
_entry.id   AF-A0A844MTZ9-F1
#
_cell.length_a   1.000
_cell.length_b   1.000
_cell.length_c   1.000
_cell.angle_alpha   90.00
_cell.angle_beta   90.00
_cell.angle_gamma   90.00
#
_symmetry.space_group_name_H-M   'P 1'
#
loop_
_entity.id
_entity.type
_entity.pdbx_description
1 polymer ?
#
loop_
_entity_poly.entity_id
_entity_poly.type
_entity_poly.pdbx_seq_one_letter_code
_entity_poly.pdbx_strand_id
1 'polypeptide(L)'
;MRLFEHIDTWLTEVVEAVQYMQQRNHDWNEESKALGLISDDEKLKMLKADLYCEARSSVSDSMKLQKLTSAIEVLEEIKLAEFNRQQAKLKHRYSFPVQLEVFSNIFIMLVITLVLGSYFAAYKCGNSRSQFCAKARVIPTQVELFFKD
;
A
#
# COMPACT_ATOMS: atom_id res chain seq x y z
N MET A 1 14.45 59.91 4.95
CA MET A 1 14.48 59.27 6.29
C MET A 1 13.38 58.22 6.51
N ARG A 2 12.25 58.23 5.78
CA ARG A 2 11.11 57.29 6.02
C ARG A 2 11.23 55.89 5.42
N LEU A 3 12.18 55.66 4.50
CA LEU A 3 12.33 54.40 3.76
C LEU A 3 13.04 53.32 4.58
N PHE A 4 13.99 53.72 5.44
CA PHE A 4 14.72 52.79 6.31
C PHE A 4 13.86 52.29 7.48
N GLU A 5 13.05 53.16 8.09
CA GLU A 5 12.12 52.75 9.17
C GLU A 5 11.07 51.71 8.70
N HIS A 6 10.62 51.80 7.44
CA HIS A 6 9.69 50.84 6.85
C HIS A 6 10.32 49.48 6.52
N ILE A 7 11.63 49.44 6.24
CA ILE A 7 12.33 48.19 5.94
C ILE A 7 12.59 47.41 7.23
N ASP A 8 12.99 48.10 8.30
CA ASP A 8 13.22 47.46 9.61
C ASP A 8 11.93 46.88 10.19
N THR A 9 10.80 47.60 10.07
CA THR A 9 9.48 47.08 10.53
C THR A 9 9.05 45.85 9.74
N TRP A 10 9.26 45.84 8.42
CA TRP A 10 8.96 44.67 7.58
C TRP A 10 9.82 43.46 7.94
N LEU A 11 11.12 43.67 8.22
CA LEU A 11 12.02 42.59 8.61
C LEU A 11 11.63 41.99 9.95
N THR A 12 11.24 42.82 10.93
CA THR A 12 10.75 42.33 12.22
C THR A 12 9.44 41.55 12.10
N GLU A 13 8.48 42.04 11.30
CA GLU A 13 7.21 41.34 11.08
C GLU A 13 7.41 39.99 10.36
N VAL A 14 8.33 39.92 9.40
CA VAL A 14 8.67 38.66 8.72
C VAL A 14 9.34 37.67 9.67
N VAL A 15 10.25 38.12 10.53
CA VAL A 15 10.91 37.24 11.52
C VAL A 15 9.89 36.70 12.54
N GLU A 16 8.99 37.55 13.04
CA GLU A 16 7.92 37.12 13.95
C GLU A 16 6.96 36.14 13.27
N ALA A 17 6.61 36.37 12.00
CA ALA A 17 5.76 35.45 11.24
C ALA A 17 6.43 34.09 11.02
N VAL A 18 7.74 34.06 10.71
CA VAL A 18 8.50 32.82 10.53
C VAL A 18 8.61 32.06 11.85
N GLN A 19 8.89 32.74 12.96
CA GLN A 19 8.95 32.13 14.28
C GLN A 19 7.58 31.56 14.68
N TYR A 20 6.50 32.28 14.42
CA TYR A 20 5.13 31.81 14.66
C TYR A 20 4.80 30.56 13.83
N MET A 21 5.14 30.54 12.53
CA MET A 21 4.92 29.36 11.69
C MET A 21 5.78 28.16 12.13
N GLN A 22 7.01 28.40 12.54
CA GLN A 22 7.91 27.35 13.02
C GLN A 22 7.37 26.71 14.31
N GLN A 23 6.87 27.54 15.24
CA GLN A 23 6.30 27.06 16.49
C GLN A 23 4.98 26.31 16.26
N ARG A 24 4.12 26.82 15.38
CA ARG A 24 2.88 26.13 14.99
C ARG A 24 3.14 24.77 14.35
N ASN A 25 4.15 24.66 13.49
CA ASN A 25 4.56 23.38 12.90
C ASN A 25 5.11 22.41 13.94
N HIS A 26 5.84 22.92 14.93
CA HIS A 26 6.32 22.11 16.05
C HIS A 26 5.15 21.53 16.86
N ASP A 27 4.17 22.37 17.22
CA ASP A 27 3.00 21.98 18.01
C ASP A 27 2.14 20.95 17.26
N TRP A 28 1.89 21.16 15.97
CA TRP A 28 1.16 20.21 15.13
C TRP A 28 1.87 18.86 15.00
N ASN A 29 3.20 18.88 14.98
CA ASN A 29 3.99 17.66 14.92
C ASN A 29 3.95 16.91 16.25
N GLU A 30 4.01 17.60 17.39
CA GLU A 30 3.82 16.97 18.71
C GLU A 30 2.42 16.40 18.88
N GLU A 31 1.39 17.11 18.44
CA GLU A 31 0.00 16.63 18.44
C GLU A 31 -0.15 15.39 17.55
N SER A 32 0.46 15.39 16.36
CA SER A 32 0.45 14.23 15.45
C SER A 32 1.20 13.03 16.03
N LYS A 33 2.31 13.25 16.75
CA LYS A 33 3.02 12.21 17.52
C LYS A 33 2.12 11.63 18.62
N ALA A 34 1.46 12.49 19.40
CA ALA A 34 0.61 12.10 20.53
C ALA A 34 -0.64 11.33 20.08
N LEU A 35 -1.22 11.71 18.95
CA LEU A 35 -2.38 11.05 18.34
C LEU A 35 -2.03 9.78 17.55
N GLY A 36 -0.74 9.44 17.42
CA GLY A 36 -0.30 8.27 16.66
C GLY A 36 -0.52 8.37 15.14
N LEU A 37 -0.73 9.58 14.62
CA LEU A 37 -1.00 9.84 13.20
C LEU A 37 0.25 9.76 12.32
N ILE A 38 1.43 9.72 12.95
CA ILE A 38 2.73 9.60 12.28
C ILE A 38 3.07 8.13 12.08
N SER A 39 3.56 7.79 10.89
CA SER A 39 4.00 6.43 10.57
C SER A 39 5.19 6.01 11.44
N ASP A 40 5.35 4.71 11.70
CA ASP A 40 6.48 4.23 12.51
C ASP A 40 7.85 4.53 11.88
N ASP A 41 7.90 4.70 10.55
CA ASP A 41 9.09 5.12 9.80
C ASP A 41 9.48 6.57 10.07
N GLU A 42 8.48 7.46 10.15
CA GLU A 42 8.70 8.86 10.51
C GLU A 42 9.06 9.01 11.98
N LYS A 43 8.45 8.20 12.88
CA LYS A 43 8.86 8.14 14.29
C LYS A 43 10.32 7.70 14.43
N LEU A 44 10.73 6.65 13.72
CA LEU A 44 12.11 6.18 13.69
C LEU A 44 13.08 7.25 13.17
N LYS A 45 12.70 7.95 12.09
CA LYS A 45 13.49 9.04 11.53
C LYS A 45 13.68 10.18 12.52
N MET A 46 12.62 10.57 13.24
CA MET A 46 12.67 11.61 14.26
C MET A 46 13.50 11.18 15.47
N LEU A 47 13.29 9.98 16.01
CA LEU A 47 14.05 9.48 17.16
C LEU A 47 15.56 9.38 16.84
N LYS A 48 15.93 8.96 15.63
CA LYS A 48 17.33 8.94 15.18
C LYS A 48 17.92 10.34 15.03
N ALA A 49 17.14 11.31 14.56
CA ALA A 49 17.58 12.70 14.50
C ALA A 49 17.78 13.28 15.91
N ASP A 50 16.86 13.03 16.83
CA ASP A 50 16.95 13.46 18.24
C ASP A 50 18.16 12.82 18.92
N LEU A 51 18.42 11.52 18.68
CA LEU A 51 19.63 10.84 19.16
C LEU A 51 20.91 11.49 18.63
N TYR A 52 20.94 11.84 17.34
CA TYR A 52 22.11 12.50 16.72
C TYR A 52 22.34 13.90 17.30
N CYS A 53 21.28 14.67 17.52
CA CYS A 53 21.36 15.99 18.15
C CYS A 53 21.83 15.90 19.60
N GLU A 54 21.31 14.95 20.37
CA GLU A 54 21.68 14.76 21.77
C GLU A 54 23.13 14.28 21.92
N ALA A 55 23.58 13.37 21.05
CA ALA A 55 24.96 12.90 21.01
C ALA A 55 25.96 14.01 20.64
N ARG A 56 25.51 15.00 19.87
CA ARG A 56 26.33 16.13 19.42
C ARG A 56 26.27 17.32 20.38
N SER A 57 25.32 17.34 21.30
CA SER A 57 25.21 18.37 22.33
C SER A 57 26.42 18.31 23.27
N SER A 58 26.99 19.46 23.62
CA SER A 58 28.14 19.57 24.53
C SER A 58 27.80 19.14 25.97
N VAL A 59 26.51 19.12 26.30
CA VAL A 59 25.96 18.60 27.56
C VAL A 59 25.12 17.38 27.19
N SER A 60 25.78 16.27 26.92
CA SER A 60 25.10 15.01 26.60
C SER A 60 24.57 14.37 27.89
N ASP A 61 23.25 14.26 28.02
CA ASP A 61 22.65 13.45 29.09
C ASP A 61 22.72 11.97 28.71
N SER A 62 23.61 11.22 29.38
CA SER A 62 23.83 9.80 29.13
C SER A 62 22.56 8.95 29.35
N MET A 63 21.69 9.36 30.27
CA MET A 63 20.43 8.69 30.55
C MET A 63 19.42 8.89 29.41
N LYS A 64 19.40 10.09 28.82
CA LYS A 64 18.55 10.43 27.67
C LYS A 64 19.00 9.72 26.40
N LEU A 65 20.31 9.65 26.16
CA LEU A 65 20.92 8.87 25.07
C LEU A 65 20.55 7.38 25.15
N GLN A 66 20.61 6.79 26.35
CA GLN A 66 20.27 5.38 26.55
C GLN A 66 18.78 5.12 26.28
N LYS A 67 17.90 5.99 26.78
CA LYS A 67 16.45 5.91 26.52
C LYS A 67 16.14 6.00 25.02
N LEU A 68 16.73 6.97 24.32
CA LEU A 68 16.54 7.13 22.87
C LEU A 68 17.01 5.90 22.09
N THR A 69 18.18 5.36 22.45
CA THR A 69 18.71 4.14 21.82
C THR A 69 17.77 2.94 22.03
N SER A 70 17.32 2.73 23.27
CA SER A 70 16.39 1.63 23.59
C SER A 70 15.03 1.78 22.88
N ALA A 71 14.52 3.01 22.76
CA ALA A 71 13.27 3.27 22.06
C ALA A 71 13.39 2.97 20.55
N ILE A 72 14.52 3.33 19.94
CA ILE A 72 14.81 3.02 18.53
C ILE A 72 14.88 1.51 18.33
N GLU A 73 15.60 0.79 19.18
CA GLU A 73 15.78 -0.66 19.07
C GLU A 73 14.44 -1.41 19.15
N VAL A 74 13.60 -1.07 20.14
CA VAL A 74 12.26 -1.67 20.28
C VAL A 74 11.37 -1.37 19.07
N LEU A 75 11.39 -0.13 18.55
CA LEU A 75 10.62 0.22 17.36
C LEU A 75 11.10 -0.53 16.10
N GLU A 76 12.40 -0.73 15.94
CA GLU A 76 12.96 -1.52 14.85
C GLU A 76 12.59 -3.01 14.96
N GLU A 77 12.61 -3.57 16.17
CA GLU A 77 12.17 -4.95 16.42
C GLU A 77 10.69 -5.16 16.10
N ILE A 78 9.83 -4.23 16.53
CA ILE A 78 8.39 -4.28 16.23
C ILE A 78 8.16 -4.21 14.72
N LYS A 79 8.84 -3.29 14.03
CA LYS A 79 8.75 -3.16 12.57
C LYS A 79 9.22 -4.42 11.85
N LEU A 80 10.33 -5.01 12.28
CA LEU A 80 10.85 -6.25 11.70
C LEU A 80 9.91 -7.43 11.93
N ALA A 81 9.31 -7.52 13.13
CA ALA A 81 8.30 -8.52 13.45
C ALA A 81 7.05 -8.37 12.58
N GLU A 82 6.59 -7.14 12.35
CA GLU A 82 5.45 -6.88 11.47
C GLU A 82 5.75 -7.21 10.00
N PHE A 83 6.93 -6.83 9.51
CA PHE A 83 7.38 -7.22 8.17
C PHE A 83 7.40 -8.74 7.99
N ASN A 84 7.93 -9.48 8.96
CA ASN A 84 7.95 -10.94 8.93
C ASN A 84 6.53 -11.54 8.95
N ARG A 85 5.61 -10.98 9.74
CA ARG A 85 4.20 -11.40 9.76
C ARG A 85 3.51 -11.14 8.42
N GLN A 86 3.76 -9.99 7.80
CA GLN A 86 3.21 -9.67 6.48
C GLN A 86 3.79 -10.60 5.41
N GLN A 87 5.10 -10.87 5.46
CA GLN A 87 5.75 -11.80 4.54
C GLN A 87 5.22 -13.23 4.70
N ALA A 88 4.96 -13.68 5.93
CA ALA A 88 4.32 -14.98 6.19
C ALA A 88 2.90 -15.04 5.62
N LYS A 89 2.09 -13.98 5.80
CA LYS A 89 0.76 -13.88 5.19
C LYS A 89 0.82 -13.92 3.66
N LEU A 90 1.79 -13.23 3.05
CA LEU A 90 2.00 -13.28 1.60
C LEU A 90 2.44 -14.68 1.15
N LYS A 91 3.38 -15.33 1.86
CA LYS A 91 3.76 -16.74 1.59
C LYS A 91 2.56 -17.68 1.66
N HIS A 92 1.64 -17.48 2.60
CA HIS A 92 0.39 -18.25 2.66
C HIS A 92 -0.52 -17.99 1.44
N ARG A 93 -0.68 -16.73 0.99
CA ARG A 93 -1.44 -16.42 -0.23
C ARG A 93 -0.80 -16.98 -1.51
N TYR A 94 0.54 -17.04 -1.57
CA TYR A 94 1.29 -17.60 -2.68
C TYR A 94 1.60 -19.10 -2.51
N SER A 95 0.92 -19.78 -1.60
CA SER A 95 1.10 -21.22 -1.44
C SER A 95 0.52 -21.98 -2.63
N PHE A 96 1.20 -23.07 -3.03
CA PHE A 96 0.81 -23.97 -4.13
C PHE A 96 -0.69 -24.36 -4.16
N PRO A 97 -1.36 -24.68 -3.02
CA PRO A 97 -2.79 -24.99 -3.06
C PRO A 97 -3.68 -23.81 -3.46
N VAL A 98 -3.35 -22.58 -3.06
CA VAL A 98 -4.13 -21.38 -3.43
C VAL A 98 -3.96 -21.07 -4.91
N GLN A 99 -2.75 -21.27 -5.45
CA GLN A 99 -2.52 -21.13 -6.89
C GLN A 99 -3.31 -22.17 -7.69
N LEU A 100 -3.35 -23.43 -7.23
CA LEU A 100 -4.16 -24.49 -7.85
C LEU A 100 -5.64 -24.15 -7.87
N GLU A 101 -6.19 -23.61 -6.78
CA GLU A 101 -7.59 -23.19 -6.70
C GLU A 101 -7.92 -22.03 -7.65
N VAL A 102 -7.02 -21.06 -7.75
CA VAL A 102 -7.19 -19.95 -8.72
C VAL A 102 -7.12 -20.46 -10.15
N PHE A 103 -6.16 -21.33 -10.48
CA PHE A 103 -6.05 -21.93 -11.80
C PHE A 103 -7.26 -22.81 -12.15
N SER A 104 -7.74 -23.62 -11.21
CA SER A 104 -8.91 -24.48 -11.44
C SER A 104 -10.17 -23.65 -11.68
N ASN A 105 -10.41 -22.61 -10.87
CA ASN A 105 -11.56 -21.72 -11.03
C ASN A 105 -11.51 -20.95 -12.36
N ILE A 106 -10.34 -20.44 -12.76
CA ILE A 106 -10.18 -19.78 -14.07
C ILE A 106 -10.44 -20.76 -15.21
N PHE A 107 -9.91 -21.99 -15.12
CA PHE A 107 -10.12 -23.01 -16.14
C PHE A 107 -11.60 -23.41 -16.26
N ILE A 108 -12.29 -23.60 -15.13
CA ILE A 108 -13.74 -23.88 -15.09
C ILE A 108 -14.52 -22.74 -15.76
N MET A 109 -14.21 -21.48 -15.43
CA MET A 109 -14.88 -20.33 -16.02
C MET A 109 -14.63 -20.22 -17.53
N LEU A 110 -13.41 -20.52 -17.99
CA LEU A 110 -13.10 -20.57 -19.43
C LEU A 110 -13.89 -21.67 -20.14
N VAL A 111 -13.98 -22.86 -19.57
CA VAL A 111 -14.76 -23.97 -20.13
C VAL A 111 -16.24 -23.59 -20.21
N ILE A 112 -16.81 -23.04 -19.14
CA ILE A 112 -18.21 -22.58 -19.14
C ILE A 112 -18.43 -21.50 -20.20
N THR A 113 -17.51 -20.53 -20.31
CA THR A 113 -17.61 -19.44 -21.29
C THR A 113 -17.51 -19.97 -22.72
N LEU A 114 -16.64 -20.94 -22.98
CA LEU A 114 -16.54 -21.60 -24.29
C LEU A 114 -17.82 -22.36 -24.66
N VAL A 115 -18.40 -23.09 -23.70
CA VAL A 115 -19.66 -23.80 -23.90
C VAL A 115 -20.77 -22.80 -24.19
N LEU A 116 -21.00 -21.82 -23.33
CA LEU A 116 -22.04 -20.79 -23.55
C LEU A 116 -21.83 -20.01 -24.85
N GLY A 117 -20.59 -19.64 -25.15
CA GLY A 117 -20.23 -18.96 -26.39
C GLY A 117 -20.52 -19.80 -27.63
N SER A 118 -20.28 -21.12 -27.56
CA SER A 118 -20.62 -22.03 -28.66
C SER A 118 -22.12 -22.14 -28.90
N TYR A 119 -22.93 -22.22 -27.83
CA TYR A 119 -24.40 -22.21 -27.92
C TYR A 119 -24.92 -20.90 -28.52
N PHE A 120 -24.39 -19.77 -28.06
CA PHE A 120 -24.77 -18.46 -28.60
C PHE A 120 -24.39 -18.30 -30.08
N ALA A 121 -23.17 -18.72 -30.45
CA ALA A 121 -22.71 -18.69 -31.83
C ALA A 121 -23.53 -19.65 -32.72
N ALA A 122 -23.84 -20.85 -32.24
CA ALA A 122 -24.69 -21.82 -32.95
C ALA A 122 -26.10 -21.26 -33.19
N TYR A 123 -26.70 -20.62 -32.17
CA TYR A 123 -28.01 -19.96 -32.30
C TYR A 123 -27.99 -18.86 -33.38
N LYS A 124 -26.99 -17.98 -33.36
CA LYS A 124 -26.85 -16.91 -34.38
C LYS A 124 -26.56 -17.46 -35.77
N CYS A 125 -25.88 -18.60 -35.86
CA CYS A 125 -25.55 -19.26 -37.12
C CYS A 125 -26.75 -19.94 -37.80
N GLY A 126 -27.87 -20.21 -37.10
CA GLY A 126 -29.05 -20.85 -37.66
C GLY A 126 -28.69 -22.14 -38.41
N ASN A 127 -29.05 -22.22 -39.71
CA ASN A 127 -28.73 -23.33 -40.61
C ASN A 127 -27.56 -23.05 -41.58
N SER A 128 -26.77 -22.01 -41.35
CA SER A 128 -25.63 -21.68 -42.22
C SER A 128 -24.60 -22.82 -42.28
N ARG A 129 -24.06 -23.08 -43.47
CA ARG A 129 -23.05 -24.12 -43.73
C ARG A 129 -21.61 -23.58 -43.70
N SER A 130 -21.38 -22.35 -43.23
CA SER A 130 -20.03 -21.82 -43.12
C SER A 130 -19.17 -22.68 -42.18
N GLN A 131 -17.87 -22.77 -42.44
CA GLN A 131 -16.95 -23.55 -41.60
C GLN A 131 -16.95 -23.07 -40.14
N PHE A 132 -17.12 -21.78 -39.91
CA PHE A 132 -17.28 -21.20 -38.58
C PHE A 132 -18.54 -21.73 -37.87
N CYS A 133 -19.69 -21.70 -38.56
CA CYS A 133 -20.95 -22.18 -38.01
C CYS A 133 -20.97 -23.70 -37.80
N ALA A 134 -20.28 -24.46 -38.65
CA ALA A 134 -20.09 -25.90 -38.44
C ALA A 134 -19.31 -26.18 -37.15
N LYS A 135 -18.23 -25.42 -36.89
CA LYS A 135 -17.43 -25.55 -35.65
C LYS A 135 -18.19 -25.09 -34.41
N ALA A 136 -18.97 -24.02 -34.50
CA ALA A 136 -19.76 -23.51 -33.39
C ALA A 136 -20.82 -24.51 -32.88
N ARG A 137 -21.35 -25.37 -33.77
CA ARG A 137 -22.36 -26.39 -33.42
C ARG A 137 -21.78 -27.66 -32.78
N VAL A 138 -20.46 -27.88 -32.85
CA VAL A 138 -19.84 -29.13 -32.36
C VAL A 138 -20.17 -29.36 -30.89
N ILE A 139 -19.93 -28.36 -30.03
CA ILE A 139 -20.17 -28.50 -28.59
C ILE A 139 -21.66 -28.73 -28.29
N PRO A 140 -22.63 -27.92 -28.79
CA PRO A 140 -24.04 -28.20 -28.61
C PRO A 140 -24.47 -29.60 -29.05
N THR A 141 -24.01 -30.06 -30.22
CA THR A 141 -24.37 -31.39 -30.73
C THR A 141 -23.82 -32.53 -29.88
N GLN A 142 -22.59 -32.41 -29.38
CA GLN A 142 -21.99 -33.43 -28.52
C GLN A 142 -22.68 -33.49 -27.15
N VAL A 143 -23.07 -32.34 -26.60
CA VAL A 143 -23.85 -32.27 -25.35
C VAL A 143 -25.24 -32.88 -25.55
N GLU A 144 -25.94 -32.54 -26.64
CA GLU A 144 -27.24 -33.13 -26.96
C GLU A 144 -27.17 -34.65 -27.15
N LEU A 145 -26.11 -35.17 -27.78
CA LEU A 145 -25.89 -36.61 -27.92
C LEU A 145 -25.65 -37.29 -26.57
N PHE A 146 -24.88 -36.65 -25.68
CA PHE A 146 -24.60 -37.20 -24.35
C PHE A 146 -25.86 -37.34 -23.48
N PHE A 147 -26.81 -36.42 -23.58
CA PHE A 147 -28.08 -36.46 -22.83
C PHE A 147 -29.22 -37.18 -23.56
N LYS A 148 -28.96 -37.73 -24.76
CA LYS A 148 -29.96 -38.47 -25.54
C LYS A 148 -30.03 -39.95 -25.20
N ASP A 149 -28.99 -40.47 -24.54
CA ASP A 149 -28.96 -41.78 -23.87
C ASP A 149 -29.39 -41.64 -22.40
#